data_AF-A0A2N6ML18-F1
#
_entry.id   AF-A0A2N6ML18-F1
#
_cell.length_a   1.000
_cell.length_b   1.000
_cell.length_c   1.000
_cell.angle_alpha   90.00
_cell.angle_beta   90.00
_cell.angle_gamma   90.00
#
_symmetry.space_group_name_H-M   'P 1'
#
loop_
_entity.id
_entity.type
_entity.pdbx_description
1 polymer ?
#
loop_
_entity_poly.entity_id
_entity_poly.type
_entity_poly.pdbx_seq_one_letter_code
_entity_poly.pdbx_strand_id
1 'polypeptide(L)'
;FLEHSRIFYFYNNGEEEIYIGSADWMPRNLDRRVEVVTPILDPDIAKDLQEILGIMLADNRQAWELQPDGSYIQRRPGEDCPEASSQKILMSMALNPPAIASNLMNSRKSYVYPDK
;
A
#
# COMPACT_ATOMS: atom_id res chain seq x y z
N PHE A 1 3.21 3.24 13.11
CA PHE A 1 3.62 2.02 12.39
C PHE A 1 4.95 2.29 11.68
N LEU A 2 5.65 1.25 11.25
CA LEU A 2 6.80 1.38 10.35
C LEU A 2 6.34 1.00 8.93
N GLU A 3 6.46 1.91 7.97
CA GLU A 3 6.04 1.64 6.58
C GLU A 3 7.02 0.64 5.94
N HIS A 4 6.60 -0.62 5.87
CA HIS A 4 7.41 -1.72 5.33
C HIS A 4 6.83 -2.32 4.03
N SER A 5 5.61 -1.90 3.66
CA SER A 5 4.96 -2.33 2.42
C SER A 5 5.75 -1.83 1.21
N ARG A 6 5.93 -2.70 0.21
CA ARG A 6 6.50 -2.35 -1.10
C ARG A 6 5.45 -2.67 -2.15
N ILE A 7 4.88 -1.61 -2.71
CA ILE A 7 3.84 -1.67 -3.73
C ILE A 7 4.37 -0.86 -4.93
N PHE A 8 4.30 -1.44 -6.11
CA PHE A 8 4.67 -0.78 -7.35
C PHE A 8 3.42 -0.66 -8.22
N TYR A 9 3.12 0.55 -8.69
CA TYR A 9 2.02 0.83 -9.60
C TYR A 9 2.60 1.38 -10.91
N PHE A 10 2.16 0.81 -12.03
CA PHE A 10 2.52 1.24 -13.37
C PHE A 10 1.26 1.62 -14.11
N TYR A 11 1.18 2.86 -14.61
CA TYR A 11 0.01 3.32 -15.38
C TYR A 11 -0.12 2.63 -16.74
N ASN A 12 1.02 2.28 -17.36
CA ASN A 12 1.11 1.48 -18.59
C ASN A 12 0.08 1.88 -19.68
N ASN A 13 0.06 3.17 -20.03
CA ASN A 13 -0.86 3.72 -21.04
C ASN A 13 -2.37 3.43 -20.78
N GLY A 14 -2.76 3.33 -19.51
CA GLY A 14 -4.11 3.00 -19.07
C GLY A 14 -4.34 1.50 -18.83
N GLU A 15 -3.40 0.63 -19.19
CA GLU A 15 -3.42 -0.81 -18.85
C GLU A 15 -2.70 -1.03 -17.52
N GLU A 16 -3.26 -0.46 -16.45
CA GLU A 16 -2.61 -0.35 -15.15
C GLU A 16 -2.18 -1.71 -14.56
N GLU A 17 -0.96 -1.76 -14.01
CA GLU A 17 -0.41 -2.95 -13.37
C GLU A 17 0.04 -2.62 -11.94
N ILE A 18 -0.25 -3.53 -11.00
CA ILE A 18 0.19 -3.42 -9.61
C ILE A 18 0.94 -4.66 -9.20
N TYR A 19 2.04 -4.43 -8.49
CA TYR A 19 2.89 -5.47 -7.95
C TYR A 19 3.14 -5.23 -6.47
N ILE A 20 3.31 -6.32 -5.73
CA ILE A 20 3.82 -6.29 -4.35
C ILE A 20 5.07 -7.16 -4.27
N GLY A 21 5.96 -6.86 -3.32
CA GLY A 21 7.16 -7.66 -3.17
C GLY A 21 7.97 -7.40 -1.91
N SER A 22 9.10 -8.10 -1.82
CA SER A 22 10.03 -8.01 -0.69
C SER A 22 11.17 -7.00 -0.91
N ALA A 23 11.49 -6.69 -2.17
CA ALA A 23 12.60 -5.80 -2.54
C ALA A 23 12.21 -4.31 -2.47
N ASP A 24 13.13 -3.48 -1.98
CA ASP A 24 13.19 -2.06 -2.29
C ASP A 24 14.17 -1.80 -3.47
N TRP A 25 14.29 -0.56 -3.93
CA TRP A 25 15.17 -0.18 -5.07
C TRP A 25 16.64 0.02 -4.70
N MET A 26 17.12 -0.63 -3.65
CA MET A 26 18.54 -0.57 -3.31
C MET A 26 19.31 -1.61 -4.14
N PRO A 27 20.50 -1.30 -4.70
CA PRO A 27 21.28 -2.23 -5.52
C PRO A 27 21.54 -3.58 -4.81
N ARG A 28 21.69 -3.56 -3.48
CA ARG A 28 21.85 -4.79 -2.69
C ARG A 28 20.66 -5.76 -2.79
N ASN A 29 19.44 -5.26 -3.01
CA ASN A 29 18.24 -6.09 -3.16
C ASN A 29 18.08 -6.59 -4.59
N LEU A 30 18.58 -5.83 -5.58
CA LEU A 30 18.49 -6.20 -6.99
C LEU A 30 19.60 -7.17 -7.43
N ASP A 31 20.82 -6.99 -6.92
CA ASP A 31 22.00 -7.70 -7.42
C ASP A 31 22.51 -8.80 -6.48
N ARG A 32 22.18 -8.72 -5.17
CA ARG A 32 22.85 -9.53 -4.13
C ARG A 32 21.91 -10.33 -3.24
N ARG A 33 20.60 -10.16 -3.37
CA ARG A 33 19.59 -10.88 -2.58
C ARG A 33 18.64 -11.61 -3.49
N VAL A 34 18.11 -12.72 -2.97
CA VAL A 34 16.97 -13.39 -3.57
C VAL A 34 15.72 -12.68 -3.05
N GLU A 35 14.97 -12.08 -3.96
CA GLU A 35 13.76 -11.32 -3.66
C GLU A 35 12.60 -11.82 -4.53
N VAL A 36 11.37 -11.55 -4.10
CA VAL A 36 10.16 -11.93 -4.83
C VAL A 36 9.29 -10.70 -5.05
N VAL A 37 8.80 -10.55 -6.28
CA VAL A 37 7.78 -9.59 -6.68
C VAL A 37 6.71 -10.35 -7.44
N THR A 38 5.44 -10.10 -7.14
CA THR A 38 4.30 -10.75 -7.80
C THR A 38 3.31 -9.72 -8.31
N PRO A 39 2.73 -9.93 -9.50
CA PRO A 39 1.62 -9.12 -9.96
C PRO A 39 0.37 -9.39 -9.12
N ILE A 40 -0.50 -8.39 -9.05
CA ILE A 40 -1.85 -8.50 -8.50
C ILE A 40 -2.80 -8.64 -9.69
N LEU A 41 -3.30 -9.85 -9.90
CA LEU A 41 -4.16 -10.19 -11.03
C LEU A 41 -5.66 -10.03 -10.71
N ASP A 42 -6.01 -10.01 -9.43
CA ASP A 42 -7.38 -9.80 -8.98
C ASP A 42 -7.70 -8.30 -9.01
N PRO A 43 -8.69 -7.86 -9.81
CA PRO A 43 -9.01 -6.44 -9.97
C PRO A 43 -9.54 -5.78 -8.69
N ASP A 44 -10.21 -6.53 -7.81
CA ASP A 44 -10.71 -5.98 -6.56
C ASP A 44 -9.55 -5.71 -5.60
N ILE A 45 -8.59 -6.63 -5.52
CA ILE A 45 -7.36 -6.44 -4.71
C ILE A 45 -6.50 -5.31 -5.31
N ALA A 46 -6.40 -5.22 -6.64
CA ALA A 46 -5.68 -4.13 -7.29
C ALA A 46 -6.30 -2.78 -6.91
N LYS A 47 -7.62 -2.66 -6.96
CA LYS A 47 -8.36 -1.45 -6.57
C LYS A 47 -8.12 -1.08 -5.10
N ASP A 48 -8.16 -2.05 -4.19
CA ASP A 48 -7.87 -1.82 -2.77
C ASP A 48 -6.46 -1.26 -2.57
N LEU A 49 -5.46 -1.79 -3.29
CA LEU A 49 -4.08 -1.30 -3.23
C LEU A 49 -3.93 0.10 -3.84
N GLN A 50 -4.66 0.44 -4.90
CA GLN A 50 -4.70 1.81 -5.43
C GLN A 50 -5.29 2.79 -4.42
N GLU A 51 -6.36 2.41 -3.72
CA GLU A 51 -6.96 3.23 -2.68
C GLU A 51 -5.98 3.45 -1.53
N ILE A 52 -5.28 2.40 -1.08
CA ILE A 52 -4.22 2.50 -0.06
C ILE A 52 -3.12 3.48 -0.51
N LEU A 53 -2.62 3.34 -1.74
CA LEU A 53 -1.61 4.26 -2.30
C LEU A 53 -2.12 5.71 -2.34
N GLY A 54 -3.38 5.90 -2.78
CA GLY A 54 -4.03 7.22 -2.80
C GLY A 54 -4.10 7.86 -1.40
N ILE A 55 -4.51 7.09 -0.40
CA ILE A 55 -4.55 7.53 1.00
C ILE A 55 -3.16 7.89 1.52
N MET A 56 -2.14 7.08 1.23
CA MET A 56 -0.76 7.35 1.64
C MET A 56 -0.19 8.61 0.98
N LEU A 57 -0.46 8.81 -0.32
CA LEU A 57 -0.01 9.97 -1.07
C LEU A 57 -0.73 11.27 -0.69
N ALA A 58 -1.99 11.16 -0.24
CA ALA A 58 -2.80 12.29 0.23
C ALA A 58 -2.52 12.69 1.68
N ASP A 59 -1.69 11.95 2.42
CA ASP A 59 -1.33 12.28 3.80
C ASP A 59 -0.73 13.70 3.87
N ASN A 60 -1.35 14.54 4.70
CA ASN A 60 -0.98 15.93 4.88
C ASN A 60 -0.56 16.26 6.33
N ARG A 61 -0.28 15.21 7.13
CA ARG A 61 0.01 15.36 8.56
C ARG A 61 1.29 14.68 9.00
N GLN A 62 1.54 13.47 8.54
CA GLN A 62 2.70 12.65 8.89
C GLN A 62 3.69 12.50 7.73
N ALA A 63 3.28 12.83 6.51
CA ALA A 63 4.16 12.85 5.35
C ALA A 63 5.21 13.98 5.42
N TRP A 64 6.43 13.65 5.00
CA TRP A 64 7.55 14.58 4.84
C TRP A 64 8.03 14.57 3.40
N GLU A 65 8.13 15.74 2.78
CA GLU A 65 8.58 15.91 1.41
C GLU A 65 10.08 16.13 1.37
N LEU A 66 10.79 15.22 0.71
CA LEU A 66 12.21 15.35 0.39
C LEU A 66 12.41 16.46 -0.63
N GLN A 67 13.24 17.43 -0.27
CA GLN A 67 13.65 18.54 -1.13
C GLN A 67 14.89 18.17 -1.95
N PRO A 68 15.19 18.89 -3.05
CA PRO A 68 16.38 18.63 -3.88
C PRO A 68 17.72 18.74 -3.14
N ASP A 69 17.76 19.51 -2.04
CA ASP A 69 18.95 19.70 -1.20
C ASP A 69 19.11 18.64 -0.09
N GLY A 70 18.19 17.67 -0.02
CA GLY A 70 18.18 16.62 1.00
C GLY A 70 17.49 17.01 2.30
N SER A 71 16.98 18.24 2.42
CA SER A 71 16.14 18.63 3.56
C SER A 71 14.73 18.04 3.45
N TYR A 72 14.00 18.04 4.56
CA TYR A 72 12.63 17.52 4.62
C TYR A 72 11.67 18.58 5.15
N ILE A 73 10.53 18.74 4.46
CA ILE A 73 9.44 19.61 4.89
C ILE A 73 8.24 18.75 5.26
N GLN A 74 7.77 18.87 6.50
CA GLN A 74 6.56 18.16 6.92
C GLN A 74 5.34 18.81 6.25
N ARG A 75 4.49 18.00 5.61
CA ARG A 75 3.20 18.47 5.13
C ARG A 75 2.33 18.90 6.30
N ARG A 76 1.53 19.94 6.06
CA ARG A 76 0.54 20.45 7.00
C ARG A 76 -0.81 20.56 6.27
N PRO A 77 -1.93 20.31 6.96
CA PRO A 77 -3.24 20.62 6.40
C PRO A 77 -3.35 22.12 6.12
N GLY A 78 -3.91 22.49 4.98
CA GLY A 78 -4.26 23.88 4.65
C GLY A 78 -5.55 24.33 5.35
N GLU A 79 -5.86 25.62 5.30
CA GLU A 79 -7.02 26.21 5.99
C GLU A 79 -8.36 25.56 5.60
N ASP A 80 -8.53 25.22 4.32
CA ASP A 80 -9.75 24.57 3.80
C ASP A 80 -9.57 23.07 3.48
N CYS A 81 -8.48 22.46 3.97
CA CYS A 81 -8.17 21.05 3.71
C CYS A 81 -8.15 20.27 5.04
N PRO A 82 -9.07 19.31 5.25
CA PRO A 82 -9.10 18.54 6.49
C PRO A 82 -7.80 17.75 6.69
N GLU A 83 -7.45 17.51 7.96
CA GLU A 83 -6.32 16.66 8.30
C GLU A 83 -6.56 15.24 7.77
N ALA A 84 -5.64 14.76 6.93
CA ALA A 84 -5.58 13.41 6.42
C ALA A 84 -4.33 12.72 6.97
N SER A 85 -4.54 11.76 7.86
CA SER A 85 -3.49 10.91 8.43
C SER A 85 -3.73 9.49 7.93
N SER A 86 -2.86 9.02 7.05
CA SER A 86 -2.94 7.72 6.39
C SER A 86 -3.16 6.58 7.37
N GLN A 87 -2.32 6.47 8.39
CA GLN A 87 -2.42 5.41 9.41
C GLN A 87 -3.73 5.44 10.21
N LYS A 88 -4.29 6.62 10.51
CA LYS A 88 -5.60 6.71 11.17
C LYS A 88 -6.72 6.23 10.23
N ILE A 89 -6.67 6.64 8.96
CA ILE A 89 -7.66 6.27 7.94
C ILE A 89 -7.62 4.76 7.70
N LEU A 90 -6.44 4.19 7.45
CA LEU A 90 -6.27 2.75 7.22
C LEU A 90 -6.71 1.91 8.43
N MET A 91 -6.42 2.36 9.65
CA MET A 91 -6.91 1.70 10.86
C MET A 91 -8.45 1.73 10.95
N SER A 92 -9.07 2.86 10.60
CA SER A 92 -10.54 2.97 10.56
C SER A 92 -11.16 2.04 9.51
N MET A 93 -10.54 1.92 8.33
CA MET A 93 -10.97 0.99 7.28
C MET A 93 -10.86 -0.47 7.73
N ALA A 94 -9.76 -0.82 8.42
CA ALA A 94 -9.57 -2.18 8.94
C ALA A 94 -10.57 -2.55 10.05
N LEU A 95 -11.00 -1.58 10.86
CA LEU A 95 -12.02 -1.76 11.89
C LEU A 95 -13.45 -1.84 11.32
N ASN A 96 -13.69 -1.21 10.17
CA ASN A 96 -14.97 -1.21 9.47
C ASN A 96 -14.80 -1.74 8.03
N PRO A 97 -14.40 -3.02 7.86
CA PRO A 97 -14.14 -3.55 6.55
C PRO A 97 -15.44 -3.55 5.71
N PRO A 98 -15.38 -3.19 4.42
CA PRO A 98 -16.54 -3.31 3.55
C PRO A 98 -17.04 -4.77 3.56
N ALA A 99 -18.35 -4.97 3.35
CA ALA A 99 -19.02 -6.27 3.48
C ALA A 99 -18.43 -7.41 2.61
N ILE A 100 -17.59 -7.09 1.63
CA ILE A 100 -16.89 -8.07 0.78
C ILE A 100 -15.70 -8.70 1.54
N ALA A 101 -14.95 -7.93 2.32
CA ALA A 101 -13.81 -8.42 3.10
C ALA A 101 -14.25 -9.30 4.29
N SER A 102 -15.42 -9.06 4.87
CA SER A 102 -16.00 -9.93 5.89
C SER A 102 -16.34 -11.33 5.34
N ASN A 103 -16.79 -11.41 4.08
CA ASN A 103 -17.09 -12.68 3.40
C ASN A 103 -15.82 -13.49 3.10
N LEU A 104 -14.72 -12.84 2.69
CA LEU A 104 -13.42 -13.48 2.47
C LEU A 104 -12.73 -13.94 3.77
N MET A 105 -12.85 -13.18 4.86
CA MET A 105 -12.36 -13.60 6.18
C MET A 105 -13.14 -14.81 6.71
N ASN A 106 -14.43 -14.92 6.39
CA ASN A 106 -15.24 -16.08 6.74
C ASN A 106 -14.96 -17.31 5.86
N SER A 107 -14.57 -17.14 4.59
CA SER A 107 -14.25 -18.25 3.68
C SER A 107 -12.86 -18.86 3.91
N ARG A 108 -11.90 -18.13 4.48
CA ARG A 108 -10.55 -18.66 4.80
C ARG A 108 -10.51 -19.68 5.95
N LYS A 109 -11.61 -19.91 6.67
CA LYS A 109 -11.68 -20.94 7.74
C LYS A 109 -11.82 -22.38 7.22
N SER A 110 -11.93 -22.61 5.90
CA SER A 110 -12.15 -23.95 5.33
C SER A 110 -10.99 -24.56 4.55
N TYR A 111 -9.84 -23.87 4.42
CA TYR A 111 -8.66 -24.45 3.74
C TYR A 111 -7.82 -25.27 4.72
N VAL A 112 -8.10 -26.58 4.78
CA VAL A 112 -7.25 -27.58 5.43
C VAL A 112 -6.23 -28.04 4.37
N TYR A 113 -4.94 -27.84 4.62
CA TYR A 113 -3.90 -28.46 3.80
C TYR A 113 -3.98 -29.99 4.00
N PRO A 114 -3.99 -30.81 2.94
CA PRO A 114 -3.84 -32.25 3.10
C PRO A 114 -2.42 -32.54 3.61
N ASP A 115 -2.35 -33.27 4.73
CA ASP A 115 -1.10 -33.81 5.25
C ASP A 115 -0.43 -34.71 4.19
N LYS A 116 0.90 -34.60 4.07
CA LYS A 116 1.71 -35.50 3.23
C LYS A 116 1.90 -36.86 3.87
#